data_AF-A0A034WTH6-F1
#
_entry.id   AF-A0A034WTH6-F1
#
_cell.length_a   1.000
_cell.length_b   1.000
_cell.length_c   1.000
_cell.angle_alpha   90.00
_cell.angle_beta   90.00
_cell.angle_gamma   90.00
#
_symmetry.space_group_name_H-M   'P 1'
#
loop_
_entity.id
_entity.type
_entity.pdbx_description
1 polymer ?
#
loop_
_entity_poly.entity_id
_entity_poly.type
_entity_poly.pdbx_seq_one_letter_code
_entity_poly.pdbx_strand_id
1 'polypeptide(L)'
;MAQQSKTQIYLKVKKPLLERQRRARINNCLGALKKLVAELQADEAVLRMDKAELLEQTLVFVRQQCRGKAQQQSAQVHTDSFRNGYMNAVNEVSRVMASTPGMSVQVGKSVMTHLGRSFNRLQQEQQQQQH
;
A
#
# COMPACT_ATOMS: atom_id res chain seq x y z
N MET A 1 35.45 -55.43 7.00
CA MET A 1 34.41 -54.48 6.56
C MET A 1 35.07 -53.14 6.27
N ALA A 2 35.01 -52.64 5.03
CA ALA A 2 35.66 -51.37 4.66
C ALA A 2 34.93 -50.18 5.31
N GLN A 3 35.63 -49.40 6.14
CA GLN A 3 35.09 -48.19 6.75
C GLN A 3 34.94 -47.10 5.68
N GLN A 4 33.71 -46.61 5.48
CA GLN A 4 33.45 -45.51 4.55
C GLN A 4 34.04 -44.19 5.10
N SER A 5 34.66 -43.40 4.22
CA SER A 5 35.23 -42.12 4.63
C SER A 5 34.16 -41.11 5.04
N LYS A 6 34.50 -40.18 5.94
CA LYS A 6 33.59 -39.11 6.37
C LYS A 6 32.99 -38.32 5.19
N THR A 7 33.77 -38.12 4.12
CA THR A 7 33.32 -37.47 2.87
C THR A 7 32.30 -38.32 2.11
N GLN A 8 32.49 -39.64 2.05
CA GLN A 8 31.54 -40.54 1.40
C GLN A 8 30.20 -40.58 2.16
N ILE A 9 30.23 -40.60 3.50
CA ILE A 9 29.02 -40.53 4.33
C ILE A 9 28.29 -39.20 4.09
N TYR A 10 29.03 -38.09 4.01
CA TYR A 10 28.42 -36.79 3.72
C TYR A 10 27.71 -36.76 2.37
N LEU A 11 28.37 -37.21 1.30
CA LEU A 11 27.81 -37.17 -0.06
C LEU A 11 26.64 -38.14 -0.26
N LYS A 12 26.69 -39.33 0.35
CA LYS A 12 25.68 -40.37 0.17
C LYS A 12 24.50 -40.27 1.13
N VAL A 13 24.70 -39.72 2.32
CA VAL A 13 23.68 -39.72 3.38
C VAL A 13 23.26 -38.31 3.77
N LYS A 14 24.21 -37.46 4.20
CA LYS A 14 23.86 -36.13 4.71
C LYS A 14 23.34 -35.19 3.62
N LYS A 15 24.02 -35.13 2.47
CA LYS A 15 23.64 -34.24 1.36
C LYS A 15 22.23 -34.55 0.81
N PRO A 16 21.84 -35.82 0.54
CA PRO A 16 20.48 -36.14 0.13
C PRO A 16 19.43 -35.82 1.19
N LEU A 17 19.75 -36.03 2.47
CA LEU A 17 18.85 -35.71 3.59
C LEU A 17 18.59 -34.19 3.67
N LEU A 18 19.64 -33.38 3.58
CA LEU A 18 19.52 -31.91 3.58
C LEU A 18 18.71 -31.40 2.39
N GLU A 19 18.90 -31.98 1.21
CA GLU A 19 18.13 -31.59 0.03
C GLU A 19 16.65 -32.00 0.15
N ARG A 20 16.36 -33.16 0.75
CA ARG A 20 14.97 -33.56 1.06
C ARG A 20 14.32 -32.56 2.02
N GLN A 21 15.03 -32.17 3.08
CA GLN A 21 14.54 -31.16 4.04
C GLN A 21 14.32 -29.79 3.36
N ARG A 22 15.25 -29.35 2.51
CA ARG A 22 15.11 -28.13 1.72
C ARG A 22 13.88 -28.18 0.80
N ARG A 23 13.67 -29.28 0.09
CA ARG A 23 12.49 -29.48 -0.79
C ARG A 23 11.18 -29.48 -0.02
N ALA A 24 11.13 -30.12 1.15
CA ALA A 24 9.96 -30.09 2.03
C ALA A 24 9.62 -28.65 2.45
N ARG A 25 10.63 -27.87 2.88
CA ARG A 25 10.44 -26.45 3.21
C ARG A 25 9.89 -25.65 2.02
N ILE A 26 10.48 -25.79 0.83
CA ILE A 26 10.02 -25.10 -0.39
C ILE A 26 8.55 -25.44 -0.68
N ASN A 27 8.18 -26.72 -0.63
CA ASN A 27 6.81 -27.13 -0.90
C ASN A 27 5.81 -26.58 0.14
N ASN A 28 6.19 -26.54 1.42
CA ASN A 28 5.37 -25.94 2.47
C ASN A 28 5.15 -24.44 2.21
N CYS A 29 6.22 -23.71 1.86
CA CYS A 29 6.12 -22.29 1.51
C CYS A 29 5.22 -22.06 0.30
N LEU A 30 5.35 -22.86 -0.75
CA LEU A 30 4.50 -22.75 -1.95
C LEU A 30 3.03 -23.07 -1.63
N GLY A 31 2.75 -24.06 -0.78
CA GLY A 31 1.40 -24.38 -0.33
C GLY A 31 0.77 -23.25 0.50
N ALA A 32 1.54 -22.66 1.41
CA ALA A 32 1.08 -21.50 2.19
C ALA A 32 0.85 -20.27 1.29
N LEU A 33 1.77 -20.00 0.37
CA LEU A 33 1.64 -18.89 -0.59
C LEU A 33 0.38 -19.02 -1.43
N LYS A 34 0.09 -20.23 -1.93
CA LYS A 34 -1.09 -20.52 -2.72
C LYS A 34 -2.40 -20.19 -1.98
N LYS A 35 -2.52 -20.60 -0.71
CA LYS A 35 -3.68 -20.29 0.13
C LYS A 35 -3.81 -18.79 0.36
N LEU A 36 -2.71 -18.14 0.72
CA LEU A 36 -2.69 -16.70 0.98
C LEU A 36 -3.12 -15.89 -0.26
N VAL A 37 -2.64 -16.26 -1.46
CA VAL A 37 -3.01 -15.57 -2.69
C VAL A 37 -4.48 -15.81 -3.04
N ALA A 38 -4.99 -17.04 -2.86
CA ALA A 38 -6.41 -17.34 -3.06
C ALA A 38 -7.31 -16.51 -2.13
N GLU A 39 -6.96 -16.41 -0.84
CA GLU A 39 -7.67 -15.59 0.15
C GLU A 39 -7.63 -14.10 -0.20
N LEU A 40 -6.46 -13.57 -0.58
CA LEU A 40 -6.31 -12.15 -0.91
C LEU A 40 -6.98 -11.74 -2.23
N GLN A 41 -7.12 -12.67 -3.17
CA GLN A 41 -7.81 -12.44 -4.44
C GLN A 41 -9.29 -12.84 -4.39
N ALA A 42 -9.73 -13.51 -3.33
CA ALA A 42 -11.03 -14.19 -3.24
C ALA A 42 -11.28 -15.12 -4.44
N ASP A 43 -10.24 -15.81 -4.91
CA ASP A 43 -10.28 -16.70 -6.08
C ASP A 43 -9.73 -18.10 -5.75
N GLU A 44 -10.65 -19.06 -5.61
CA GLU A 44 -10.33 -20.47 -5.35
C GLU A 44 -9.67 -21.17 -6.55
N ALA A 45 -9.69 -20.59 -7.76
CA ALA A 45 -8.97 -21.14 -8.91
C ALA A 45 -7.45 -21.17 -8.66
N VAL A 46 -6.93 -20.24 -7.86
CA VAL A 46 -5.50 -20.17 -7.47
C VAL A 46 -5.04 -21.48 -6.82
N LEU A 47 -5.92 -22.17 -6.10
CA LEU A 47 -5.57 -23.44 -5.44
C LEU A 47 -5.23 -24.57 -6.44
N ARG A 48 -5.77 -24.49 -7.66
CA ARG A 48 -5.59 -25.50 -8.72
C ARG A 48 -4.38 -25.26 -9.62
N MET A 49 -3.74 -24.09 -9.52
CA MET A 49 -2.59 -23.71 -10.33
C MET A 49 -1.38 -24.64 -10.11
N ASP A 50 -0.54 -24.79 -11.13
CA ASP A 50 0.75 -25.45 -10.93
C ASP A 50 1.76 -24.52 -10.21
N LYS A 51 2.99 -24.99 -10.00
CA LYS A 51 4.00 -24.21 -9.26
C LYS A 51 4.54 -23.03 -10.06
N ALA A 52 4.69 -23.15 -11.37
CA ALA A 52 5.22 -22.08 -12.22
C ALA A 52 4.17 -20.99 -12.39
N GLU A 53 2.95 -21.40 -12.72
CA GLU A 53 1.80 -20.51 -12.89
C GLU A 53 1.51 -19.73 -11.60
N LEU A 54 1.52 -20.40 -10.44
CA LEU A 54 1.36 -19.74 -9.14
C LEU A 54 2.41 -18.64 -8.92
N LEU A 55 3.67 -18.91 -9.24
CA LEU A 55 4.75 -17.94 -9.04
C LEU A 55 4.57 -16.73 -9.97
N GLU A 56 4.19 -16.95 -11.23
CA GLU A 56 3.93 -15.89 -12.20
C GLU A 56 2.76 -15.00 -11.78
N GLN A 57 1.61 -15.59 -11.45
CA GLN A 57 0.44 -14.83 -11.01
C GLN A 57 0.70 -14.07 -9.71
N THR A 58 1.45 -14.68 -8.77
CA THR A 58 1.84 -14.01 -7.54
C THR A 58 2.68 -12.75 -7.84
N LEU A 59 3.59 -12.80 -8.81
CA LEU A 59 4.40 -11.63 -9.19
C LEU A 59 3.53 -10.52 -9.78
N VAL A 60 2.55 -10.86 -10.64
CA VAL A 60 1.60 -9.90 -11.19
C VAL A 60 0.78 -9.26 -10.07
N PHE A 61 0.23 -10.08 -9.17
CA PHE A 61 -0.54 -9.64 -8.02
C PHE A 61 0.24 -8.68 -7.11
N VAL A 62 1.47 -9.04 -6.73
CA VAL A 62 2.32 -8.22 -5.87
C VAL A 62 2.65 -6.88 -6.54
N ARG A 63 2.96 -6.88 -7.85
CA ARG A 63 3.20 -5.65 -8.61
C ARG A 63 1.97 -4.75 -8.63
N GLN A 64 0.79 -5.31 -8.83
CA GLN A 64 -0.46 -4.56 -8.84
C GLN A 64 -0.76 -3.95 -7.46
N GLN A 65 -0.56 -4.72 -6.39
CA GLN A 65 -0.69 -4.25 -5.00
C GLN A 65 0.26 -3.09 -4.68
N CYS A 66 1.54 -3.20 -5.07
CA CYS A 66 2.52 -2.14 -4.85
C CYS A 66 2.17 -0.85 -5.62
N ARG A 67 1.70 -0.98 -6.87
CA ARG A 67 1.28 0.17 -7.68
C ARG A 67 0.04 0.86 -7.10
N GLY A 68 -0.97 0.09 -6.71
CA GLY A 68 -2.19 0.63 -6.09
C GLY A 68 -1.89 1.37 -4.79
N LYS A 69 -1.03 0.82 -3.93
CA LYS A 69 -0.61 1.48 -2.68
C LYS A 69 0.19 2.76 -2.90
N ALA A 70 1.10 2.76 -3.87
CA ALA A 70 1.86 3.96 -4.22
C ALA A 70 0.94 5.07 -4.74
N GLN A 71 -0.03 4.72 -5.58
CA GLN A 71 -0.99 5.68 -6.15
C GLN A 71 -1.97 6.20 -5.08
N GLN A 72 -2.41 5.35 -4.15
CA GLN A 72 -3.22 5.77 -3.00
C GLN A 72 -2.44 6.68 -2.05
N GLN A 73 -1.19 6.36 -1.73
CA GLN A 73 -0.34 7.23 -0.90
C GLN A 73 -0.09 8.58 -1.57
N SER A 74 0.22 8.62 -2.87
CA SER A 74 0.38 9.89 -3.57
C SER A 74 -0.93 10.69 -3.56
N ALA A 75 -2.08 10.05 -3.80
CA ALA A 75 -3.37 10.73 -3.76
C ALA A 75 -3.67 11.33 -2.37
N GLN A 76 -3.41 10.58 -1.29
CA GLN A 76 -3.59 11.09 0.07
C GLN A 76 -2.65 12.25 0.39
N VAL A 77 -1.37 12.16 0.01
CA VAL A 77 -0.40 13.25 0.19
C VAL A 77 -0.84 14.50 -0.57
N HIS A 78 -1.39 14.37 -1.77
CA HIS A 78 -1.94 15.50 -2.52
C HIS A 78 -3.17 16.13 -1.85
N THR A 79 -4.09 15.32 -1.33
CA THR A 79 -5.28 15.84 -0.62
C THR A 79 -4.91 16.56 0.68
N ASP A 80 -3.95 16.01 1.44
CA ASP A 80 -3.48 16.61 2.68
C ASP A 80 -2.68 17.90 2.42
N SER A 81 -1.86 17.90 1.36
CA SER A 81 -1.13 19.10 0.92
C SER A 81 -2.09 20.23 0.52
N PHE A 82 -3.13 19.93 -0.25
CA PHE A 82 -4.16 20.91 -0.63
C PHE A 82 -4.89 21.47 0.59
N ARG A 83 -5.32 20.59 1.51
CA ARG A 83 -6.02 20.99 2.73
C ARG A 83 -5.16 21.91 3.60
N ASN A 84 -3.90 21.57 3.77
CA ASN A 84 -2.95 22.38 4.54
C ASN A 84 -2.69 23.73 3.86
N GLY A 85 -2.49 23.75 2.54
CA GLY A 85 -2.30 24.97 1.77
C GLY A 85 -3.51 25.91 1.85
N TYR A 86 -4.72 25.36 1.73
CA TYR A 86 -5.96 26.13 1.86
C TYR A 86 -6.12 26.72 3.26
N MET A 87 -5.90 25.94 4.31
CA MET A 87 -5.99 26.44 5.70
C MET A 87 -4.96 27.53 5.98
N ASN A 88 -3.73 27.39 5.47
CA ASN A 88 -2.71 28.42 5.58
C ASN A 88 -3.14 29.74 4.92
N ALA A 89 -3.71 29.67 3.72
CA ALA A 89 -4.23 30.85 3.02
C ALA A 89 -5.38 31.50 3.80
N VAL A 90 -6.31 30.71 4.36
CA VAL A 90 -7.41 31.21 5.19
C VAL A 90 -6.88 31.88 6.47
N ASN A 91 -5.88 31.31 7.11
CA ASN A 91 -5.22 31.91 8.29
C ASN A 91 -4.53 33.23 7.93
N GLU A 92 -3.87 33.30 6.77
CA GLU A 92 -3.25 34.52 6.25
C GLU A 92 -4.31 35.61 6.05
N VAL A 93 -5.42 35.28 5.37
CA VAL A 93 -6.56 36.19 5.17
C VAL A 93 -7.09 36.68 6.51
N SER A 94 -7.31 35.77 7.47
CA SER A 94 -7.76 36.14 8.82
C SER A 94 -6.77 37.09 9.50
N ARG A 95 -5.45 36.86 9.39
CA ARG A 95 -4.44 37.73 9.99
C ARG A 95 -4.45 39.11 9.36
N VAL A 96 -4.44 39.19 8.02
CA VAL A 96 -4.44 40.46 7.27
C VAL A 96 -5.68 41.29 7.58
N MET A 97 -6.86 40.65 7.60
CA MET A 97 -8.11 41.35 7.93
C MET A 97 -8.10 41.87 9.37
N ALA A 98 -7.56 41.10 10.33
CA ALA A 98 -7.44 41.53 11.72
C ALA A 98 -6.43 42.66 11.92
N SER A 99 -5.36 42.70 11.13
CA SER A 99 -4.34 43.76 11.19
C SER A 99 -4.69 45.03 10.39
N THR A 100 -5.80 45.02 9.64
CA THR A 100 -6.19 46.17 8.79
C THR A 100 -6.99 47.19 9.60
N PRO A 101 -6.49 48.43 9.76
CA PRO A 101 -7.23 49.48 10.47
C PRO A 101 -8.56 49.80 9.78
N GLY A 102 -9.63 49.91 10.56
CA GLY A 102 -10.97 50.22 10.03
C GLY A 102 -11.70 49.05 9.36
N MET A 103 -11.18 47.82 9.44
CA MET A 103 -11.85 46.63 8.91
C MET A 103 -13.14 46.31 9.71
N SER A 104 -14.23 46.06 9.00
CA SER A 104 -15.51 45.67 9.61
C SER A 104 -15.49 44.20 10.04
N VAL A 105 -15.85 43.94 11.31
CA VAL A 105 -16.00 42.59 11.87
C VAL A 105 -17.04 41.76 11.11
N GLN A 106 -18.09 42.40 10.58
CA GLN A 106 -19.13 41.73 9.79
C GLN A 106 -18.59 41.23 8.45
N VAL A 107 -17.73 42.04 7.81
CA VAL A 107 -17.05 41.66 6.56
C VAL A 107 -16.09 40.51 6.81
N GLY A 108 -15.30 40.56 7.89
CA GLY A 108 -14.43 39.46 8.33
C GLY A 108 -15.20 38.14 8.52
N LYS A 109 -16.30 38.16 9.28
CA LYS A 109 -17.14 36.98 9.49
C LYS A 109 -17.73 36.43 8.18
N SER A 110 -18.17 37.31 7.28
CA SER A 110 -18.71 36.92 5.98
C SER A 110 -17.65 36.22 5.13
N VAL A 111 -16.46 36.81 5.00
CA VAL A 111 -15.33 36.24 4.24
C VAL A 111 -14.93 34.87 4.79
N MET A 112 -14.76 34.74 6.12
CA MET A 112 -14.39 33.46 6.74
C MET A 112 -15.46 32.39 6.53
N THR A 113 -16.74 32.77 6.60
CA THR A 113 -17.86 31.86 6.33
C THR A 113 -17.85 31.40 4.86
N HIS A 114 -17.60 32.32 3.93
CA HIS A 114 -17.46 32.01 2.51
C HIS A 114 -16.28 31.07 2.23
N LEU A 115 -15.12 31.32 2.82
CA LEU A 115 -13.94 30.45 2.69
C LEU A 115 -14.21 29.05 3.26
N GLY A 116 -14.90 28.94 4.40
CA GLY A 116 -15.32 27.65 4.95
C GLY A 116 -16.26 26.88 4.02
N ARG A 117 -17.24 27.55 3.40
CA ARG A 117 -18.14 26.92 2.41
C ARG A 117 -17.42 26.50 1.14
N SER A 118 -16.53 27.36 0.63
CA SER A 118 -15.71 27.07 -0.55
C SER A 118 -14.78 25.88 -0.31
N PHE A 119 -14.18 25.77 0.87
CA PHE A 119 -13.36 24.62 1.23
C PHE A 119 -14.14 23.30 1.18
N ASN A 120 -15.32 23.26 1.80
CA ASN A 120 -16.17 22.07 1.81
C ASN A 120 -16.60 21.66 0.39
N ARG A 121 -16.90 22.62 -0.48
CA ARG A 121 -17.22 22.36 -1.89
C ARG A 121 -16.04 21.75 -2.64
N LEU A 122 -14.85 22.36 -2.54
CA LEU A 122 -13.64 21.88 -3.20
C LEU A 122 -13.23 20.48 -2.70
N GLN A 123 -13.49 20.19 -1.42
CA GLN A 123 -13.24 18.88 -0.84
C GLN A 123 -14.21 17.82 -1.40
N GLN A 124 -15.48 18.16 -1.64
CA GLN A 124 -16.43 17.26 -2.31
C GLN A 124 -16.07 17.01 -3.78
N GLU A 125 -15.66 18.04 -4.51
CA GLU A 125 -15.23 17.94 -5.91
C GLU A 125 -13.98 17.04 -6.05
N GLN A 126 -13.03 17.09 -5.12
CA GLN A 126 -11.89 16.17 -5.11
C GLN A 126 -12.27 14.71 -4.79
N GLN A 127 -13.25 14.48 -3.91
CA GLN A 127 -13.71 13.12 -3.59
C GLN A 127 -14.44 12.46 -4.77
N GLN A 128 -15.12 13.24 -5.60
CA GLN A 128 -15.79 12.75 -6.81
C GLN A 128 -14.82 12.37 -7.93
N GLN A 129 -13.62 12.95 -8.00
CA GLN A 129 -12.60 12.58 -8.99
C GLN A 129 -11.83 11.29 -8.63
N GLN A 130 -12.01 10.78 -7.41
CA GLN A 130 -11.35 9.55 -6.93
C GLN A 130 -12.24 8.29 -7.02
N HIS A 131 -13.50 8.42 -7.45
CA HIS A 131 -14.40 7.32 -7.80
C HIS A 131 -14.59 7.23 -9.31
#